data_AF-A0A1V5G5S2-F1
#
_entry.id   AF-A0A1V5G5S2-F1
#
_cell.length_a   1.000
_cell.length_b   1.000
_cell.length_c   1.000
_cell.angle_alpha   90.00
_cell.angle_beta   90.00
_cell.angle_gamma   90.00
#
_symmetry.space_group_name_H-M   'P 1'
#
loop_
_entity.id
_entity.type
_entity.pdbx_description
1 polymer ?
#
loop_
_entity_poly.entity_id
_entity_poly.type
_entity_poly.pdbx_seq_one_letter_code
_entity_poly.pdbx_strand_id
1 'polypeptide(L)' 'MLAGTLNATVECNPLLGPAAFDAVEKALAGETLPKKTIVEDRVFDQDNAAEFIDSRMY' A
#
# COMPACT_ATOMS: atom_id res chain seq x y z
N MET A 1 14.72 4.59 -12.03
CA MET A 1 14.45 3.80 -10.83
C MET A 1 15.59 2.83 -10.74
N LEU A 2 15.51 1.60 -11.26
CA LEU A 2 16.68 0.71 -11.33
C LEU A 2 17.27 0.58 -12.74
N ALA A 3 16.43 0.32 -13.74
CA ALA A 3 16.84 0.28 -15.15
C ALA A 3 17.14 1.67 -15.76
N GLY A 4 17.10 2.75 -14.98
CA GLY A 4 17.35 4.12 -15.45
C GLY A 4 16.28 4.78 -16.33
N THR A 5 15.22 4.05 -16.72
CA THR A 5 14.20 4.54 -17.68
C THR A 5 13.00 5.25 -17.05
N LEU A 6 12.89 5.28 -15.72
CA LEU A 6 11.80 5.91 -14.97
C LEU A 6 12.40 6.83 -13.89
N ASN A 7 11.86 8.02 -13.66
CA ASN A 7 12.44 8.96 -12.69
C ASN A 7 11.93 8.75 -11.26
N ALA A 8 10.62 8.54 -11.11
CA ALA A 8 9.96 8.29 -9.84
C ALA A 8 8.62 7.58 -10.08
N THR A 9 8.07 6.97 -9.03
CA THR A 9 6.71 6.44 -9.01
C THR A 9 6.09 6.63 -7.63
N VAL A 10 4.78 6.84 -7.59
CA VAL A 10 3.97 6.81 -6.37
C VAL A 10 3.18 5.52 -6.41
N GLU A 11 3.39 4.69 -5.40
CA GLU A 11 2.76 3.39 -5.28
C GLU A 11 1.24 3.53 -5.10
N CYS A 12 0.52 2.55 -5.61
CA CYS A 12 -0.84 2.23 -5.18
C CYS A 12 -0.75 0.82 -4.60
N ASN A 13 -0.75 0.72 -3.28
CA ASN A 13 -0.45 -0.53 -2.59
C ASN A 13 -1.57 -1.58 -2.83
N PRO A 14 -1.25 -2.75 -3.40
CA PRO A 14 -2.26 -3.75 -3.76
C PRO A 14 -2.77 -4.56 -2.56
N LEU A 15 -2.15 -4.46 -1.38
CA LEU A 15 -2.45 -5.28 -0.20
C LEU A 15 -3.69 -4.78 0.57
N LEU A 16 -4.81 -4.65 -0.14
CA LEU A 16 -6.08 -4.15 0.40
C LEU A 16 -6.81 -5.19 1.28
N GLY A 17 -6.48 -6.47 1.13
CA GLY A 17 -7.19 -7.59 1.75
C GLY A 17 -7.36 -7.47 3.26
N PRO A 18 -6.28 -7.33 4.06
CA PRO A 18 -6.38 -7.26 5.51
C PRO A 18 -7.29 -6.14 6.01
N ALA A 19 -7.14 -4.93 5.46
CA ALA A 19 -7.97 -3.79 5.81
C ALA A 19 -9.44 -3.98 5.40
N ALA A 20 -9.70 -4.65 4.27
CA ALA A 20 -11.05 -4.96 3.82
C ALA A 20 -11.73 -5.98 4.74
N PHE A 21 -11.03 -7.05 5.13
CA PHE A 21 -11.60 -8.07 6.03
C PHE A 21 -11.81 -7.53 7.45
N ASP A 22 -10.88 -6.74 7.99
CA ASP A 22 -11.07 -6.05 9.27
C ASP A 22 -12.31 -5.15 9.27
N ALA A 23 -12.53 -4.39 8.19
CA ALA A 23 -13.73 -3.56 8.05
C ALA A 23 -15.02 -4.41 7.99
N VAL A 24 -14.99 -5.56 7.30
CA VAL A 24 -16.14 -6.48 7.26
C VAL A 24 -16.44 -7.05 8.65
N GLU A 25 -15.43 -7.50 9.39
CA GLU A 25 -15.60 -8.07 10.74
C GLU A 25 -16.18 -7.04 11.72
N LYS A 26 -15.65 -5.81 11.72
CA LYS A 26 -16.17 -4.70 12.54
C LYS A 26 -17.59 -4.31 12.18
N ALA A 27 -17.92 -4.29 10.88
CA ALA A 27 -19.29 -4.04 10.44
C ALA A 27 -20.25 -5.10 10.98
N LEU A 28 -19.86 -6.38 10.95
CA LEU A 28 -20.66 -7.49 11.48
C LEU A 28 -20.80 -7.43 13.01
N ALA A 29 -19.78 -6.92 13.71
CA ALA A 29 -19.82 -6.69 15.16
C ALA A 29 -20.67 -5.47 15.57
N GLY A 30 -21.18 -4.68 14.62
CA GLY A 30 -21.96 -3.47 14.88
C GLY A 30 -21.12 -2.26 15.29
N GLU A 31 -19.81 -2.29 15.03
CA GLU A 31 -18.90 -1.19 15.33
C GLU A 31 -19.05 -0.04 14.31
N THR A 32 -18.71 1.18 14.75
CA THR A 32 -18.73 2.35 13.87
C THR A 32 -17.45 2.41 13.05
N LEU A 33 -17.59 2.40 11.74
CA LEU A 33 -16.47 2.45 10.80
C LEU A 33 -16.22 3.88 10.29
N PRO A 34 -14.95 4.22 9.98
CA PRO A 34 -14.66 5.46 9.27
C PRO A 34 -15.29 5.42 7.87
N LYS A 35 -15.70 6.58 7.37
CA LYS A 35 -16.26 6.70 6.01
C LYS A 35 -15.27 6.32 4.91
N LYS A 36 -13.96 6.44 5.19
CA LYS A 36 -12.88 6.15 4.25
C LYS A 36 -11.69 5.55 4.99
N THR A 37 -11.17 4.43 4.50
CA THR A 37 -9.91 3.84 4.92
C THR A 37 -8.85 4.18 3.88
N ILE A 38 -7.69 4.67 4.33
CA ILE A 38 -6.55 4.99 3.46
C ILE A 38 -5.51 3.91 3.66
N VAL A 39 -5.06 3.31 2.55
CA VAL A 39 -3.93 2.38 2.56
C VAL A 39 -2.66 3.18 2.37
N GLU A 40 -1.63 2.81 3.13
CA GLU A 40 -0.35 3.50 3.10
C GLU A 40 0.40 3.15 1.80
N ASP A 41 0.66 4.19 1.02
CA ASP A 41 1.43 4.17 -0.21
C ASP A 41 2.84 4.74 0.04
N ARG A 42 3.77 4.45 -0.86
CA ARG A 42 5.15 4.97 -0.81
C ARG A 42 5.57 5.61 -2.12
N VAL A 43 6.51 6.54 -2.02
CA VAL A 43 7.17 7.14 -3.18
C VAL A 43 8.51 6.45 -3.38
N PHE A 44 8.76 6.04 -4.61
CA PHE A 44 10.05 5.50 -5.02
C PHE A 44 10.70 6.43 -6.04
N ASP A 45 11.93 6.83 -5.77
CA ASP A 45 12.85 7.48 -6.72
C ASP A 45 14.16 6.68 -6.90
N GLN A 46 15.10 7.22 -7.68
CA GLN A 46 16.38 6.55 -7.94
C GLN A 46 17.20 6.30 -6.67
N ASP A 47 16.98 7.08 -5.62
CA ASP A 47 17.81 7.05 -4.42
C ASP A 47 17.41 5.89 -3.50
N ASN A 48 16.12 5.52 -3.47
CA ASN A 48 15.60 4.54 -2.50
C ASN A 48 15.12 3.21 -3.10
N ALA A 49 14.82 3.13 -4.40
CA ALA A 49 14.10 1.96 -4.93
C ALA A 49 14.88 0.63 -4.85
N ALA A 50 16.21 0.68 -4.85
CA ALA A 50 17.07 -0.50 -4.72
C ALA A 50 16.92 -1.17 -3.36
N GLU A 51 16.62 -0.41 -2.31
CA GLU A 51 16.49 -0.92 -0.95
C GLU A 51 15.20 -1.73 -0.75
N PHE A 52 14.15 -1.41 -1.52
CA PHE A 52 12.82 -1.97 -1.29
C PHE A 52 12.41 -3.05 -2.28
N ILE A 53 12.97 -3.08 -3.50
CA ILE A 53 12.46 -3.90 -4.61
C ILE A 53 12.38 -5.40 -4.26
N ASP A 54 13.38 -5.93 -3.57
CA ASP A 54 13.47 -7.35 -3.22
C ASP A 54 12.70 -7.71 -1.93
N SER A 55 12.32 -6.70 -1.14
CA SER A 55 11.59 -6.86 0.12
C SER A 55 10.07 -6.79 -0.03
N ARG A 56 9.58 -6.51 -1.25
CA ARG A 56 8.14 -6.37 -1.48
C ARG A 56 7.44 -7.70 -1.24
N MET A 57 6.26 -7.63 -0.67
CA MET A 57 5.43 -8.81 -0.42
C MET A 57 4.66 -9.28 -1.67
N TYR A 58 4.88 -8.63 -2.82
CA TYR A 58 4.19 -8.86 -4.09
C TYR A 58 5.11 -8.54 -5.26
#